data_AF-A0ABD0PHA2-F1
#
_entry.id   AF-A0ABD0PHA2-F1
#
_cell.length_a   1.000
_cell.length_b   1.000
_cell.length_c   1.000
_cell.angle_alpha   90.00
_cell.angle_beta   90.00
_cell.angle_gamma   90.00
#
_symmetry.space_group_name_H-M   'P 1'
#
loop_
_entity.id
_entity.type
_entity.pdbx_description
1 polymer ?
#
loop_
_entity_poly.entity_id
_entity_poly.type
_entity_poly.pdbx_seq_one_letter_code
_entity_poly.pdbx_strand_id
1 'polypeptide(L)' 'TDHSHRADVYDLFPGTFQTIEMTAKSPGQWLLHCHVTDHIHAGMETLFTVHPK' A
#
# COMPACT_ATOMS: atom_id res chain seq x y z
N THR A 1 -9.20 6.99 -22.80
CA THR A 1 -8.12 6.03 -23.04
C THR A 1 -7.79 5.40 -21.70
N ASP A 2 -8.04 4.11 -21.54
CA ASP A 2 -7.85 3.40 -20.27
C ASP A 2 -6.36 3.03 -20.15
N HIS A 3 -5.59 3.88 -19.47
CA HIS A 3 -4.18 3.60 -19.18
C HIS A 3 -4.11 2.89 -17.83
N SER A 4 -3.39 1.77 -17.78
CA SER A 4 -3.09 1.10 -16.52
C SER A 4 -2.33 2.07 -15.60
N HIS A 5 -3.00 2.51 -14.53
CA HIS A 5 -2.40 3.36 -13.51
C HIS A 5 -1.62 2.47 -12.53
N ARG A 6 -0.30 2.65 -12.47
CA ARG A 6 0.59 1.92 -11.56
C ARG A 6 1.37 2.90 -10.69
N ALA A 7 1.20 2.80 -9.38
CA ALA A 7 1.90 3.57 -8.37
C ALA A 7 2.17 2.70 -7.12
N ASP A 8 3.02 3.17 -6.22
CA ASP A 8 3.30 2.58 -4.91
C ASP A 8 2.54 3.29 -3.77
N VAL A 9 2.11 4.54 -3.99
CA VAL A 9 1.27 5.34 -3.09
C VAL A 9 -0.04 5.70 -3.78
N TYR A 10 -1.15 5.65 -3.03
CA TYR A 10 -2.48 6.07 -3.49
C TYR A 10 -3.13 6.97 -2.46
N ASP A 11 -3.69 8.09 -2.90
CA ASP A 11 -4.35 9.06 -2.03
C ASP A 11 -5.73 8.56 -1.60
N LEU A 12 -5.94 8.48 -0.28
CA LEU A 12 -7.22 8.15 0.33
C LEU A 12 -7.72 9.34 1.15
N PHE A 13 -8.91 9.83 0.80
CA PHE A 13 -9.62 10.90 1.51
C PHE A 13 -10.81 10.33 2.29
N PRO A 14 -11.40 11.08 3.25
CA PRO A 14 -12.55 10.61 4.01
C PRO A 14 -13.70 10.10 3.12
N GLY A 15 -14.16 8.87 3.37
CA GLY A 15 -15.24 8.23 2.62
C GLY A 15 -14.84 7.65 1.25
N THR A 16 -13.55 7.67 0.89
CA THR A 16 -13.05 7.05 -0.34
C THR A 16 -12.60 5.61 -0.10
N PHE A 17 -12.83 4.75 -1.09
CA PHE A 17 -12.40 3.37 -1.12
C PHE A 17 -11.90 3.05 -2.52
N GLN A 18 -10.82 2.28 -2.63
CA GLN A 18 -10.24 1.89 -3.90
C GLN A 18 -9.75 0.45 -3.84
N THR A 19 -9.89 -0.27 -4.95
CA THR A 19 -9.28 -1.59 -5.15
C THR A 19 -7.89 -1.43 -5.78
N ILE A 20 -6.87 -2.02 -5.18
CA ILE A 20 -5.49 -2.04 -5.68
C ILE A 20 -5.12 -3.47 -6.06
N GLU A 21 -4.64 -3.66 -7.29
CA GLU A 21 -4.12 -4.95 -7.77
C GLU A 21 -2.59 -4.97 -7.69
N MET A 22 -2.02 -6.02 -7.11
CA MET A 22 -0.57 -6.18 -7.00
C MET A 22 -0.13 -7.60 -7.38
N THR A 23 1.08 -7.72 -7.94
CA THR A 23 1.76 -9.02 -8.11
C THR A 23 2.92 -9.11 -7.13
N ALA A 24 2.79 -9.96 -6.11
CA ALA A 24 3.81 -10.18 -5.09
C ALA A 24 4.97 -11.05 -5.62
N LYS A 25 5.97 -10.41 -6.24
CA LYS A 25 7.11 -11.11 -6.88
C LYS A 25 8.31 -11.33 -5.98
N SER A 26 8.46 -10.51 -4.93
CA SER A 26 9.68 -10.45 -4.11
C SER A 26 9.39 -10.94 -2.69
N PRO A 27 9.89 -12.12 -2.29
CA PRO A 27 9.72 -12.63 -0.92
C PRO A 27 10.33 -11.69 0.12
N GLY A 28 9.69 -11.58 1.28
CA GLY A 28 10.12 -10.70 2.36
C GLY A 28 8.97 -10.15 3.19
N GLN A 29 9.31 -9.34 4.19
CA GLN A 29 8.36 -8.52 4.93
C GLN A 29 8.42 -7.09 4.40
N TRP A 30 7.26 -6.54 4.08
CA TRP A 30 7.12 -5.25 3.41
C TRP A 30 6.25 -4.33 4.25
N LEU A 31 6.70 -3.09 4.42
CA LEU A 31 5.96 -2.06 5.14
C LEU A 31 4.79 -1.55 4.29
N LEU A 32 3.61 -1.52 4.89
CA LEU A 32 2.42 -0.86 4.40
C LEU A 32 2.01 0.20 5.43
N HIS A 33 2.04 1.47 5.06
CA HIS A 33 1.79 2.56 6.01
C HIS A 33 1.12 3.76 5.36
N CYS A 34 0.60 4.66 6.19
CA CYS A 34 0.20 6.00 5.75
C CYS A 34 1.43 6.91 5.64
N HIS A 35 1.57 7.63 4.52
CA HIS A 35 2.69 8.54 4.30
C HIS A 35 2.51 9.92 4.96
N VAL A 36 1.42 10.14 5.71
CA VAL A 36 1.21 11.34 6.52
C VAL A 36 1.96 11.16 7.84
N THR A 37 2.90 12.08 8.12
CA THR A 37 3.84 12.00 9.26
C THR A 37 3.15 11.79 10.61
N ASP A 38 2.06 12.49 10.87
CA ASP A 38 1.33 12.34 12.13
C ASP A 38 0.68 10.94 12.25
N HIS A 39 0.15 10.40 11.15
CA HIS A 39 -0.55 9.13 11.14
C HIS A 39 0.41 7.94 11.31
N ILE A 40 1.60 7.96 10.68
CA ILE A 40 2.60 6.91 10.88
C ILE A 40 3.13 6.92 12.32
N HIS A 41 3.40 8.10 12.90
CA HIS A 41 3.79 8.21 14.31
C HIS A 41 2.68 7.74 15.27
N ALA A 42 1.42 7.91 14.88
CA ALA A 42 0.26 7.38 15.61
C ALA A 42 0.02 5.86 15.40
N GLY A 43 0.83 5.19 14.58
CA GLY A 43 0.80 3.74 14.38
C GLY A 43 -0.03 3.26 13.19
N MET A 44 -0.34 4.13 12.21
CA MET A 44 -1.00 3.72 10.96
C MET A 44 -0.02 3.04 10.00
N GLU A 45 0.48 1.88 10.42
CA GLU A 45 1.44 1.05 9.71
C GLU A 45 1.25 -0.43 10.04
N THR A 46 1.66 -1.29 9.11
CA THR A 46 1.67 -2.75 9.29
C THR A 46 2.68 -3.40 8.34
N LEU A 47 2.97 -4.68 8.56
CA LEU A 47 3.80 -5.48 7.67
C LEU A 47 2.94 -6.49 6.93
N PHE A 48 3.21 -6.68 5.63
CA PHE A 48 2.72 -7.83 4.89
C PHE A 48 3.88 -8.75 4.49
N THR A 49 3.63 -10.06 4.52
CA THR A 49 4.63 -11.08 4.21
C THR A 49 4.37 -11.67 2.83
N VAL A 50 5.40 -11.65 1.98
CA VAL A 50 5.44 -12.39 0.73
C VAL A 50 6.29 -13.63 0.95
N HIS A 51 5.68 -14.80 0.83
CA HIS A 51 6.38 -16.08 0.96
C HIS A 51 7.12 -16.45 -0.34
N PRO A 52 8.25 -17.16 -0.25
CA PRO A 52 8.83 -17.85 -1.39
C PRO A 52 7.81 -18.82 -2.03
N LYS A 53 8.01 -19.10 -3.31
CA LYS A 53 7.25 -20.13 -4.02
C LYS A 53 7.59 -21.53 -3.52
#